data_AF-A0A536UGZ0-F1
#
_entry.id   AF-A0A536UGZ0-F1
#
_cell.length_a   1.000
_cell.length_b   1.000
_cell.length_c   1.000
_cell.angle_alpha   90.00
_cell.angle_beta   90.00
_cell.angle_gamma   90.00
#
_symmetry.space_group_name_H-M   'P 1'
#
loop_
_entity.id
_entity.type
_entity.pdbx_description
1 polymer ?
#
loop_
_entity_poly.entity_id
_entity_poly.type
_entity_poly.pdbx_seq_one_letter_code
_entity_poly.pdbx_strand_id
1 'polypeptide(L)'
;ASPYAIVLTGTPLQNRLEELISIVQFVDQHRLGPTWRLLHEHQVRDESGRVIGYRDLDRIGTTLAPVMLRRRKAEVLDQLPERVDNTLFVPMTDAQRVHHAENGETVRRIVQRWRKTGFLSDADQRRLTCALQNMRMSCNSTYLLDHETDHGIKADELMTLLEELFEQQPDAKIVVFSQWVRTHELIARRLEPRGWGHVLFHGGVPGDERPALIDRFHDDPQCRVFLSTDAGGVGLNLQHAAATVVNMDLPWNPAVLEQRIGRVYRLGQRKSVQVVNFVAQGTIEEGMLSVLAFKKSLFAGVLDGGESEVFLQGTRLSKFMEAVDEVTGAMGTAESEEPATDERELASSDEAQAAATRLDPWAPLVDAGLGLLQVLTQRGADGLGGLGASIERDPQSGRDMLKVPLPQPQTVQRLAEALGGLLVELRAGGRL
;
A
#
# COMPACT_ATOMS: atom_id res chain seq x y z
N ALA A 1 2.57 40.36 -16.19
CA ALA A 1 1.98 39.03 -16.36
C ALA A 1 1.90 38.73 -17.85
N SER A 2 2.10 37.47 -18.27
CA SER A 2 1.91 37.08 -19.66
C SER A 2 0.43 37.25 -20.06
N PRO A 3 0.10 37.76 -21.25
CA PRO A 3 -1.27 37.84 -21.74
C PRO A 3 -1.86 36.48 -22.14
N TYR A 4 -1.02 35.44 -22.26
CA TYR A 4 -1.42 34.09 -22.64
C TYR A 4 -0.90 33.07 -21.62
N ALA A 5 -1.73 32.07 -21.33
CA ALA A 5 -1.38 30.92 -20.49
C ALA A 5 -1.72 29.62 -21.23
N ILE A 6 -0.76 28.70 -21.27
CA ILE A 6 -0.93 27.35 -21.84
C ILE A 6 -0.47 26.35 -20.80
N VAL A 7 -1.30 25.34 -20.52
CA VAL A 7 -0.95 24.24 -19.62
C VAL A 7 -0.90 22.95 -20.41
N LEU A 8 0.19 22.20 -20.25
CA LEU A 8 0.37 20.88 -20.86
C LEU A 8 0.36 19.82 -19.76
N THR A 9 -0.56 18.87 -19.85
CA THR A 9 -0.64 17.74 -18.93
C THR A 9 -1.09 16.49 -19.68
N GLY A 10 -0.44 15.36 -19.40
CA GLY A 10 -0.85 14.06 -19.93
C GLY A 10 -2.04 13.45 -19.16
N THR A 11 -2.29 13.93 -17.94
CA THR A 11 -3.31 13.41 -17.01
C THR A 11 -3.92 14.59 -16.25
N PRO A 12 -4.94 15.25 -16.82
CA PRO A 12 -5.50 16.50 -16.29
C PRO A 12 -6.26 16.33 -14.97
N LEU A 13 -6.67 15.11 -14.64
CA LEU A 13 -7.27 14.73 -13.38
C LEU A 13 -6.47 13.54 -12.82
N GLN A 14 -5.96 13.62 -11.59
CA GLN A 14 -5.24 12.48 -10.99
C GLN A 14 -5.98 11.87 -9.81
N ASN A 15 -6.61 12.65 -8.94
CA ASN A 15 -7.30 12.07 -7.76
C ASN A 15 -8.50 12.91 -7.26
N ARG A 16 -8.69 14.16 -7.70
CA ARG A 16 -9.72 15.07 -7.17
C ARG A 16 -10.16 16.07 -8.23
N LEU A 17 -11.45 16.42 -8.25
CA LEU A 17 -11.96 17.46 -9.13
C LEU A 17 -11.28 18.82 -8.86
N GLU A 18 -10.85 19.07 -7.63
CA GLU A 18 -10.12 20.27 -7.22
C GLU A 18 -8.78 20.45 -7.96
N GLU A 19 -8.15 19.36 -8.40
CA GLU A 19 -6.90 19.41 -9.19
C GLU A 19 -7.18 20.00 -10.58
N LEU A 20 -8.32 19.64 -11.17
CA LEU A 20 -8.79 20.21 -12.44
C LEU A 20 -9.15 21.69 -12.29
N ILE A 21 -9.81 22.07 -11.20
CA ILE A 21 -10.16 23.47 -10.90
C ILE A 21 -8.91 24.33 -10.85
N SER A 22 -7.87 23.87 -10.15
CA SER A 22 -6.61 24.61 -10.00
C SER A 22 -5.92 24.84 -11.35
N ILE A 23 -5.92 23.83 -12.23
CA ILE A 23 -5.36 23.93 -13.58
C ILE A 23 -6.17 24.91 -14.45
N VAL A 24 -7.50 24.79 -14.41
CA VAL A 24 -8.38 25.58 -15.28
C VAL A 24 -8.42 27.04 -14.82
N GLN A 25 -8.43 27.31 -13.51
CA GLN A 25 -8.40 28.69 -12.99
C GLN A 25 -7.13 29.45 -13.38
N PHE A 26 -6.02 28.76 -13.57
CA PHE A 26 -4.79 29.36 -14.08
C PHE A 26 -4.92 29.79 -15.55
N VAL A 27 -5.70 29.07 -16.37
CA VAL A 27 -5.93 29.38 -17.78
C VAL A 27 -7.07 30.38 -17.97
N ASP A 28 -8.21 30.14 -17.31
CA ASP A 28 -9.42 30.95 -17.35
C ASP A 28 -10.12 30.87 -15.98
N GLN A 29 -9.85 31.88 -15.14
CA GLN A 29 -10.37 31.98 -13.78
C GLN A 29 -11.91 32.01 -13.68
N HIS A 30 -12.61 32.33 -14.77
CA HIS A 30 -14.07 32.49 -14.76
C HIS A 30 -14.82 31.30 -15.38
N ARG A 31 -14.12 30.41 -16.11
CA ARG A 31 -14.73 29.30 -16.85
C ARG A 31 -15.61 28.39 -16.01
N LEU A 32 -15.09 27.94 -14.87
CA LEU A 32 -15.76 27.00 -13.96
C LEU A 32 -16.61 27.71 -12.90
N GLY A 33 -16.62 29.05 -12.90
CA GLY A 33 -17.24 29.85 -11.86
C GLY A 33 -16.58 29.65 -10.48
N PRO A 34 -17.27 30.07 -9.40
CA PRO A 34 -16.77 29.93 -8.04
C PRO A 34 -16.62 28.48 -7.63
N THR A 35 -15.46 28.11 -7.06
CA THR A 35 -15.15 26.74 -6.62
C THR A 35 -16.26 26.13 -5.76
N TRP A 36 -16.80 26.88 -4.80
CA TRP A 36 -17.86 26.37 -3.91
C TRP A 36 -19.12 25.91 -4.66
N ARG A 37 -19.48 26.60 -5.76
CA ARG A 37 -20.66 26.28 -6.56
C ARG A 37 -20.42 25.02 -7.38
N LEU A 38 -19.29 24.96 -8.09
CA LEU A 38 -18.90 23.79 -8.86
C LEU A 38 -18.83 22.55 -7.96
N LEU A 39 -18.20 22.68 -6.79
CA LEU A 39 -18.13 21.58 -5.83
C LEU A 39 -19.50 21.20 -5.29
N HIS A 40 -20.41 22.15 -5.03
CA HIS A 40 -21.77 21.84 -4.59
C HIS A 40 -22.59 21.12 -5.68
N GLU A 41 -22.47 21.54 -6.94
CA GLU A 41 -23.22 20.98 -8.07
C GLU A 41 -22.72 19.58 -8.45
N HIS A 42 -21.41 19.35 -8.34
CA HIS A 42 -20.78 18.13 -8.87
C HIS A 42 -20.23 17.17 -7.81
N GLN A 43 -20.08 17.57 -6.54
CA GLN A 43 -19.72 16.65 -5.46
C GLN A 43 -20.97 16.15 -4.76
N VAL A 44 -21.11 14.83 -4.68
CA VAL A 44 -22.06 14.21 -3.75
C VAL A 44 -21.40 14.16 -2.39
N ARG A 45 -22.08 14.61 -1.34
CA ARG A 45 -21.57 14.60 0.04
C ARG A 45 -22.45 13.76 0.96
N ASP A 46 -21.84 13.11 1.94
CA ASP A 46 -22.56 12.40 3.00
C ASP A 46 -23.10 13.37 4.07
N GLU A 47 -23.83 12.83 5.05
CA GLU A 47 -24.40 13.54 6.20
C GLU A 47 -23.33 14.26 7.06
N SER A 48 -22.06 13.85 6.95
CA SER A 48 -20.93 14.48 7.63
C SER A 48 -20.21 15.56 6.80
N GLY A 49 -20.75 15.88 5.62
CA GLY A 49 -20.25 16.92 4.71
C GLY A 49 -19.06 16.49 3.85
N ARG A 50 -18.74 15.19 3.81
CA ARG A 50 -17.57 14.62 3.12
C ARG A 50 -17.95 14.14 1.71
N VAL A 51 -17.05 14.34 0.75
CA VAL A 51 -17.31 14.02 -0.66
C VAL A 51 -17.36 12.52 -0.88
N ILE A 52 -18.55 12.00 -1.12
CA ILE A 52 -18.85 10.58 -1.38
C ILE A 52 -19.15 10.25 -2.83
N GLY A 53 -18.89 11.15 -3.76
CA GLY A 53 -19.03 10.86 -5.18
C GLY A 53 -18.98 12.11 -6.02
N TYR A 54 -19.09 11.89 -7.31
CA TYR A 54 -19.33 12.95 -8.28
C TYR A 54 -20.53 12.62 -9.14
N ARG A 55 -21.23 13.66 -9.57
CA ARG A 55 -22.41 13.61 -10.43
C ARG A 55 -22.31 14.69 -11.50
N ASP A 56 -23.09 14.51 -12.56
CA ASP A 56 -23.22 15.49 -13.64
C ASP A 56 -21.86 15.88 -14.25
N LEU A 57 -20.94 14.92 -14.33
CA LEU A 57 -19.55 15.15 -14.78
C LEU A 57 -19.46 15.54 -16.26
N ASP A 58 -20.42 15.12 -17.06
CA ASP A 58 -20.61 15.50 -18.47
C ASP A 58 -20.72 17.01 -18.68
N ARG A 59 -21.34 17.73 -17.73
CA ARG A 59 -21.44 19.19 -17.77
C ARG A 59 -20.07 19.85 -17.60
N ILE A 60 -19.20 19.28 -16.78
CA ILE A 60 -17.83 19.75 -16.61
C ILE A 60 -17.08 19.56 -17.94
N GLY A 61 -17.21 18.39 -18.57
CA GLY A 61 -16.65 18.12 -19.89
C GLY A 61 -17.09 19.15 -20.93
N THR A 62 -18.38 19.44 -21.01
CA THR A 62 -18.96 20.44 -21.93
C THR A 62 -18.42 21.85 -21.68
N THR A 63 -18.27 22.23 -20.40
CA THR A 63 -17.74 23.55 -20.00
C THR A 63 -16.27 23.70 -20.39
N LEU A 64 -15.50 22.61 -20.33
CA LEU A 64 -14.08 22.60 -20.65
C LEU A 64 -13.78 22.49 -22.15
N ALA A 65 -14.70 21.95 -22.95
CA ALA A 65 -14.49 21.71 -24.38
C ALA A 65 -13.88 22.90 -25.17
N PRO A 66 -14.23 24.17 -24.92
CA PRO A 66 -13.63 25.30 -25.65
C PRO A 66 -12.19 25.63 -25.25
N VAL A 67 -11.74 25.23 -24.06
CA VAL A 67 -10.41 25.58 -23.49
C VAL A 67 -9.50 24.37 -23.30
N MET A 68 -10.02 23.17 -23.52
CA MET A 68 -9.32 21.91 -23.32
C MET A 68 -9.33 21.10 -24.61
N LEU A 69 -8.13 20.85 -25.15
CA LEU A 69 -7.94 19.91 -26.24
C LEU A 69 -7.43 18.58 -25.68
N ARG A 70 -8.27 17.55 -25.70
CA ARG A 70 -7.90 16.18 -25.36
C ARG A 70 -8.28 15.26 -26.52
N ARG A 71 -7.38 14.34 -26.86
CA ARG A 71 -7.59 13.31 -27.87
C ARG A 71 -7.06 11.99 -27.34
N ARG A 72 -7.78 10.90 -27.54
CA ARG A 72 -7.30 9.56 -27.12
C ARG A 72 -6.32 9.01 -28.14
N LYS A 73 -5.35 8.22 -27.71
CA LYS A 73 -4.42 7.54 -28.63
C LYS A 73 -5.17 6.77 -29.73
N ALA A 74 -6.23 6.04 -29.36
CA ALA A 74 -7.07 5.31 -30.31
C ALA A 74 -7.83 6.20 -31.33
N GLU A 75 -8.04 7.49 -31.04
CA GLU A 75 -8.75 8.42 -31.94
C GLU A 75 -7.83 9.12 -32.93
N VAL A 76 -6.52 9.19 -32.65
CA VAL A 76 -5.56 9.96 -33.46
C VAL A 76 -4.44 9.12 -34.04
N LEU A 77 -4.23 7.92 -33.51
CA LEU A 77 -3.08 7.08 -33.83
C LEU A 77 -3.56 5.71 -34.31
N ASP A 78 -4.19 5.68 -35.50
CA ASP A 78 -4.48 4.45 -36.24
C ASP A 78 -3.21 3.63 -36.54
N GLN A 79 -2.04 4.26 -36.40
CA GLN A 79 -0.72 3.70 -36.64
C GLN A 79 -0.07 3.09 -35.39
N LEU A 80 -0.69 3.21 -34.20
CA LEU A 80 -0.13 2.56 -33.02
C LEU A 80 -0.38 1.04 -33.11
N PRO A 81 0.65 0.22 -32.88
CA PRO A 81 0.50 -1.23 -32.89
C PRO A 81 -0.28 -1.69 -31.66
N GLU A 82 -0.68 -2.96 -31.64
CA GLU A 82 -1.44 -3.53 -30.53
C GLU A 82 -0.65 -3.46 -29.20
N ARG A 83 -1.39 -3.28 -28.10
CA ARG A 83 -0.87 -3.35 -26.72
C ARG A 83 -1.55 -4.51 -26.01
N VAL A 84 -0.75 -5.38 -25.39
CA VAL A 84 -1.22 -6.49 -24.56
C VAL A 84 -0.72 -6.30 -23.14
N ASP A 85 -1.65 -6.25 -22.18
CA ASP A 85 -1.35 -6.12 -20.75
C ASP A 85 -1.54 -7.48 -20.06
N ASN A 86 -0.46 -8.03 -19.53
CA ASN A 86 -0.45 -9.28 -18.77
C ASN A 86 -0.09 -9.02 -17.31
N THR A 87 -0.75 -9.71 -16.40
CA THR A 87 -0.41 -9.69 -14.97
C THR A 87 0.14 -11.06 -14.57
N LEU A 88 1.34 -11.08 -14.03
CA LEU A 88 1.99 -12.28 -13.49
C LEU A 88 1.88 -12.27 -11.96
N PHE A 89 1.15 -13.25 -11.44
CA PHE A 89 1.04 -13.47 -10.00
C PHE A 89 2.24 -14.29 -9.52
N VAL A 90 2.96 -13.77 -8.55
CA VAL A 90 4.16 -14.39 -8.00
C VAL A 90 3.95 -14.65 -6.51
N PRO A 91 4.18 -15.88 -6.02
CA PRO A 91 4.05 -16.17 -4.60
C PRO A 91 5.13 -15.45 -3.79
N MET A 92 4.87 -15.25 -2.50
CA MET A 92 5.91 -14.81 -1.55
C MET A 92 6.69 -16.01 -1.01
N THR A 93 7.93 -15.80 -0.59
CA THR A 93 8.64 -16.73 0.31
C THR A 93 8.15 -16.59 1.75
N ASP A 94 8.44 -17.57 2.61
CA ASP A 94 8.13 -17.50 4.04
C ASP A 94 8.81 -16.31 4.73
N ALA A 95 10.08 -16.04 4.40
CA ALA A 95 10.81 -14.91 4.95
C ALA A 95 10.15 -13.57 4.58
N GLN A 96 9.71 -13.41 3.33
CA GLN A 96 8.97 -12.21 2.94
C GLN A 96 7.61 -12.12 3.64
N ARG A 97 6.91 -13.25 3.82
CA ARG A 97 5.60 -13.32 4.51
C ARG A 97 5.70 -12.84 5.94
N VAL A 98 6.78 -13.18 6.67
CA VAL A 98 6.99 -12.70 8.04
C VAL A 98 7.01 -11.18 8.09
N HIS A 99 7.87 -10.54 7.28
CA HIS A 99 7.92 -9.07 7.23
C HIS A 99 6.60 -8.45 6.79
N HIS A 100 5.92 -9.07 5.83
CA HIS A 100 4.63 -8.59 5.36
C HIS A 100 3.57 -8.63 6.46
N ALA A 101 3.45 -9.76 7.16
CA ALA A 101 2.48 -9.97 8.22
C ALA A 101 2.72 -9.06 9.43
N GLU A 102 3.97 -8.84 9.84
CA GLU A 102 4.31 -7.90 10.94
C GLU A 102 3.85 -6.47 10.64
N ASN A 103 4.08 -6.00 9.42
CA ASN A 103 3.62 -4.69 8.99
C ASN A 103 2.09 -4.68 8.81
N GLY A 104 1.49 -5.76 8.31
CA GLY A 104 0.05 -5.95 8.20
C GLY A 104 -0.67 -5.86 9.55
N GLU A 105 -0.09 -6.44 10.61
CA GLU A 105 -0.62 -6.34 11.98
C GLU A 105 -0.56 -4.89 12.50
N THR A 106 0.52 -4.17 12.18
CA THR A 106 0.63 -2.74 12.50
C THR A 106 -0.46 -1.93 11.82
N VAL A 107 -0.68 -2.17 10.53
CA VAL A 107 -1.77 -1.57 9.74
C VAL A 107 -3.12 -1.89 10.37
N ARG A 108 -3.42 -3.17 10.64
CA ARG A 108 -4.69 -3.63 11.23
C ARG A 108 -4.97 -2.93 12.55
N ARG A 109 -3.97 -2.80 13.43
CA ARG A 109 -4.11 -2.12 14.72
C ARG A 109 -4.47 -0.64 14.57
N ILE A 110 -3.84 0.04 13.61
CA ILE A 110 -4.11 1.45 13.31
C ILE A 110 -5.52 1.60 12.72
N VAL A 111 -5.91 0.73 11.78
CA VAL A 111 -7.25 0.69 11.17
C VAL A 111 -8.33 0.46 12.22
N GLN A 112 -8.14 -0.52 13.11
CA GLN A 112 -9.10 -0.80 14.18
C GLN A 112 -9.25 0.36 15.16
N ARG A 113 -8.16 1.06 15.50
CA ARG A 113 -8.23 2.26 16.33
C ARG A 113 -9.03 3.35 15.61
N TRP A 114 -8.70 3.61 14.35
CA TRP A 114 -9.40 4.60 13.54
C TRP A 114 -10.90 4.29 13.41
N ARG A 115 -11.30 3.02 13.25
CA ARG A 115 -12.71 2.61 13.26
C ARG A 115 -13.44 2.98 14.54
N LYS A 116 -12.77 2.87 15.70
CA LYS A 116 -13.36 3.17 17.01
C LYS A 116 -13.42 4.67 17.30
N THR A 117 -12.42 5.42 16.86
CA THR A 117 -12.26 6.84 17.26
C THR A 117 -12.66 7.83 16.17
N GLY A 118 -12.75 7.39 14.90
CA GLY A 118 -12.94 8.25 13.73
C GLY A 118 -11.77 9.21 13.44
N PHE A 119 -10.71 9.15 14.25
CA PHE A 119 -9.58 10.08 14.25
C PHE A 119 -8.26 9.34 14.11
N LEU A 120 -7.38 9.85 13.26
CA LEU A 120 -6.04 9.32 13.06
C LEU A 120 -5.01 10.41 13.31
N SER A 121 -4.19 10.23 14.35
CA SER A 121 -3.10 11.15 14.68
C SER A 121 -2.06 11.21 13.56
N ASP A 122 -1.33 12.33 13.42
CA ASP A 122 -0.26 12.46 12.44
C ASP A 122 0.84 11.39 12.63
N ALA A 123 1.08 10.98 13.87
CA ALA A 123 2.00 9.90 14.18
C ALA A 123 1.50 8.56 13.64
N ASP A 124 0.22 8.25 13.80
CA ASP A 124 -0.39 7.03 13.26
C ASP A 124 -0.48 7.08 11.73
N GLN A 125 -0.74 8.25 11.11
CA GLN A 125 -0.70 8.42 9.65
C GLN A 125 0.69 8.10 9.08
N ARG A 126 1.75 8.61 9.71
CA ARG A 126 3.14 8.30 9.32
C ARG A 126 3.44 6.81 9.48
N ARG A 127 3.08 6.22 10.63
CA ARG A 127 3.29 4.78 10.90
C ARG A 127 2.55 3.89 9.90
N LEU A 128 1.31 4.21 9.60
CA LEU A 128 0.51 3.53 8.59
C LEU A 128 1.18 3.59 7.22
N THR A 129 1.61 4.78 6.80
CA THR A 129 2.28 4.97 5.51
C THR A 129 3.56 4.15 5.43
N CYS A 130 4.39 4.17 6.48
CA CYS A 130 5.60 3.36 6.55
C CYS A 130 5.28 1.86 6.49
N ALA A 131 4.31 1.38 7.28
CA ALA A 131 3.94 -0.03 7.30
C ALA A 131 3.45 -0.51 5.92
N LEU A 132 2.62 0.29 5.24
CA LEU A 132 2.16 -0.04 3.89
C LEU A 132 3.28 -0.01 2.86
N GLN A 133 4.22 0.94 2.96
CA GLN A 133 5.42 0.91 2.11
C GLN A 133 6.28 -0.32 2.39
N ASN A 134 6.44 -0.72 3.65
CA ASN A 134 7.20 -1.91 4.02
C ASN A 134 6.55 -3.19 3.49
N MET A 135 5.21 -3.32 3.60
CA MET A 135 4.47 -4.44 3.01
C MET A 135 4.71 -4.52 1.49
N ARG A 136 4.74 -3.38 0.80
CA ARG A 136 5.02 -3.36 -0.64
C ARG A 136 6.48 -3.68 -0.96
N MET A 137 7.43 -3.20 -0.15
CA MET A 137 8.85 -3.52 -0.31
C MET A 137 9.12 -5.01 -0.11
N SER A 138 8.51 -5.65 0.90
CA SER A 138 8.67 -7.08 1.14
C SER A 138 8.14 -7.94 -0.01
N CYS A 139 7.18 -7.45 -0.80
CA CYS A 139 6.69 -8.15 -2.01
C CYS A 139 7.78 -8.29 -3.09
N ASN A 140 8.77 -7.39 -3.11
CA ASN A 140 9.89 -7.48 -4.05
C ASN A 140 11.03 -8.34 -3.50
N SER A 141 11.55 -8.00 -2.32
CA SER A 141 12.57 -8.77 -1.61
C SER A 141 12.72 -8.28 -0.17
N THR A 142 13.14 -9.16 0.74
CA THR A 142 13.50 -8.78 2.13
C THR A 142 14.65 -7.77 2.19
N TYR A 143 15.52 -7.75 1.19
CA TYR A 143 16.68 -6.85 1.09
C TYR A 143 16.29 -5.38 1.12
N LEU A 144 15.08 -5.05 0.64
CA LEU A 144 14.58 -3.69 0.65
C LEU A 144 14.32 -3.18 2.09
N LEU A 145 14.16 -4.09 3.05
CA LEU A 145 13.89 -3.77 4.45
C LEU A 145 15.14 -3.88 5.32
N ASP A 146 15.82 -5.02 5.28
CA ASP A 146 16.90 -5.34 6.20
C ASP A 146 18.31 -5.01 5.66
N HIS A 147 18.45 -4.87 4.33
CA HIS A 147 19.72 -4.70 3.63
C HIS A 147 20.71 -5.86 3.74
N GLU A 148 20.23 -7.03 4.13
CA GLU A 148 21.06 -8.19 4.45
C GLU A 148 20.64 -9.41 3.66
N THR A 149 19.34 -9.72 3.63
CA THR A 149 18.83 -10.96 3.04
C THR A 149 18.15 -10.69 1.72
N ASP A 150 18.45 -11.46 0.68
CA ASP A 150 17.76 -11.36 -0.61
C ASP A 150 16.79 -12.53 -0.81
N HIS A 151 15.68 -12.51 -0.05
CA HIS A 151 14.58 -13.43 -0.27
C HIS A 151 13.49 -12.73 -1.09
N GLY A 152 13.37 -13.09 -2.37
CA GLY A 152 12.36 -12.53 -3.26
C GLY A 152 12.26 -13.28 -4.58
N ILE A 153 11.06 -13.69 -4.96
CA ILE A 153 10.82 -14.52 -6.14
C ILE A 153 10.69 -13.68 -7.43
N LYS A 154 10.16 -12.45 -7.33
CA LYS A 154 9.89 -11.60 -8.51
C LYS A 154 11.13 -11.34 -9.37
N ALA A 155 12.29 -11.12 -8.76
CA ALA A 155 13.51 -10.84 -9.51
C ALA A 155 14.01 -12.08 -10.25
N ASP A 156 13.78 -13.28 -9.71
CA ASP A 156 14.09 -14.55 -10.37
C ASP A 156 13.11 -14.85 -11.50
N GLU A 157 11.81 -14.64 -11.27
CA GLU A 157 10.76 -14.76 -12.31
C GLU A 157 10.97 -13.74 -13.45
N LEU A 158 11.47 -12.55 -13.14
CA LEU A 158 11.92 -11.62 -14.17
C LEU A 158 13.03 -12.27 -15.01
N MET A 159 14.02 -12.92 -14.40
CA MET A 159 15.08 -13.58 -15.17
C MET A 159 14.50 -14.65 -16.09
N THR A 160 13.59 -15.49 -15.60
CA THR A 160 12.91 -16.50 -16.44
C THR A 160 12.17 -15.86 -17.62
N LEU A 161 11.41 -14.79 -17.38
CA LEU A 161 10.75 -14.03 -18.45
C LEU A 161 11.76 -13.45 -19.47
N LEU A 162 12.89 -12.93 -18.99
CA LEU A 162 13.95 -12.42 -19.85
C LEU A 162 14.61 -13.54 -20.67
N GLU A 163 14.87 -14.70 -20.08
CA GLU A 163 15.44 -15.88 -20.74
C GLU A 163 14.54 -16.30 -21.91
N GLU A 164 13.25 -16.50 -21.65
CA GLU A 164 12.26 -16.85 -22.68
C GLU A 164 12.16 -15.80 -23.80
N LEU A 165 12.10 -14.51 -23.44
CA LEU A 165 11.99 -13.45 -24.44
C LEU A 165 13.25 -13.38 -25.31
N PHE A 166 14.42 -13.55 -24.69
CA PHE A 166 15.70 -13.43 -25.38
C PHE A 166 16.02 -14.64 -26.25
N GLU A 167 15.50 -15.83 -25.92
CA GLU A 167 15.52 -17.00 -26.79
C GLU A 167 14.63 -16.82 -28.02
N GLN A 168 13.42 -16.29 -27.83
CA GLN A 168 12.48 -16.03 -28.92
C GLN A 168 12.92 -14.85 -29.80
N GLN A 169 13.54 -13.84 -29.19
CA GLN A 169 13.95 -12.59 -29.83
C GLN A 169 15.34 -12.16 -29.33
N PRO A 170 16.43 -12.62 -30.00
CA PRO A 170 17.81 -12.34 -29.59
C PRO A 170 18.20 -10.85 -29.51
N ASP A 171 17.50 -9.98 -30.25
CA ASP A 171 17.73 -8.54 -30.28
C ASP A 171 16.70 -7.75 -29.46
N ALA A 172 15.85 -8.42 -28.68
CA ALA A 172 14.84 -7.75 -27.86
C ALA A 172 15.50 -6.87 -26.79
N LYS A 173 14.95 -5.66 -26.64
CA LYS A 173 15.26 -4.71 -25.55
C LYS A 173 14.02 -4.46 -24.71
N ILE A 174 14.21 -4.34 -23.41
CA ILE A 174 13.13 -4.33 -22.41
C ILE A 174 13.35 -3.18 -21.45
N VAL A 175 12.24 -2.54 -21.03
CA VAL A 175 12.25 -1.52 -20.00
C VAL A 175 11.61 -2.09 -18.74
N VAL A 176 12.34 -2.07 -17.62
CA VAL A 176 11.87 -2.56 -16.32
C VAL A 176 11.71 -1.38 -15.38
N PHE A 177 10.50 -1.20 -14.85
CA PHE A 177 10.16 -0.17 -13.88
C PHE A 177 10.00 -0.72 -12.48
N SER A 178 10.52 0.03 -11.49
CA SER A 178 10.26 -0.16 -10.07
C SER A 178 10.27 1.18 -9.34
N GLN A 179 9.49 1.31 -8.27
CA GLN A 179 9.57 2.45 -7.36
C GLN A 179 10.89 2.50 -6.58
N TRP A 180 11.56 1.37 -6.36
CA TRP A 180 12.72 1.28 -5.48
C TRP A 180 14.01 1.00 -6.24
N VAL A 181 15.02 1.85 -6.04
CA VAL A 181 16.36 1.66 -6.63
C VAL A 181 16.97 0.32 -6.22
N ARG A 182 16.75 -0.11 -4.98
CA ARG A 182 17.24 -1.39 -4.46
C ARG A 182 16.70 -2.60 -5.24
N THR A 183 15.46 -2.54 -5.74
CA THR A 183 14.95 -3.60 -6.62
C THR A 183 15.77 -3.67 -7.91
N HIS A 184 16.15 -2.52 -8.46
CA HIS A 184 17.03 -2.49 -9.64
C HIS A 184 18.43 -3.01 -9.36
N GLU A 185 18.99 -2.76 -8.18
CA GLU A 185 20.27 -3.33 -7.74
C GLU A 185 20.21 -4.87 -7.68
N LEU A 186 19.12 -5.43 -7.14
CA LEU A 186 18.91 -6.88 -7.10
C LEU A 186 18.77 -7.49 -8.50
N ILE A 187 18.12 -6.77 -9.41
CA ILE A 187 17.99 -7.18 -10.81
C ILE A 187 19.36 -7.13 -11.49
N ALA A 188 20.13 -6.05 -11.33
CA ALA A 188 21.47 -5.91 -11.88
C ALA A 188 22.40 -7.07 -11.47
N ARG A 189 22.38 -7.46 -10.19
CA ARG A 189 23.13 -8.63 -9.67
C ARG A 189 22.76 -9.95 -10.37
N ARG A 190 21.53 -10.10 -10.85
CA ARG A 190 21.07 -11.29 -11.58
C ARG A 190 21.35 -11.23 -13.08
N LEU A 191 21.45 -10.03 -13.64
CA LEU A 191 21.80 -9.77 -15.05
C LEU A 191 23.29 -9.99 -15.32
N GLU A 192 24.16 -9.60 -14.38
CA GLU A 192 25.62 -9.66 -14.53
C GLU A 192 26.16 -11.06 -14.86
N PRO A 193 25.83 -12.15 -14.12
CA PRO A 193 26.31 -13.50 -14.42
C PRO A 193 25.81 -14.04 -15.77
N ARG A 194 24.69 -13.50 -16.28
CA ARG A 194 24.11 -13.85 -17.58
C ARG A 194 24.74 -13.09 -18.74
N GLY A 195 25.59 -12.10 -18.47
CA GLY A 195 26.21 -11.26 -19.47
C GLY A 195 25.23 -10.33 -20.18
N TRP A 196 24.08 -10.03 -19.56
CA TRP A 196 23.09 -9.14 -20.16
C TRP A 196 23.37 -7.70 -19.75
N GLY A 197 23.82 -6.90 -20.73
CA GLY A 197 24.10 -5.49 -20.53
C GLY A 197 22.84 -4.73 -20.15
N HIS A 198 23.00 -3.78 -19.23
CA HIS A 198 21.90 -2.97 -18.74
C HIS A 198 22.35 -1.55 -18.40
N VAL A 199 21.37 -0.66 -18.26
CA VAL A 199 21.54 0.69 -17.70
C VAL A 199 20.57 0.90 -16.56
N LEU A 200 21.00 1.67 -15.56
CA LEU A 200 20.19 2.06 -14.41
C LEU A 200 19.91 3.56 -14.44
N PHE A 201 18.65 3.92 -14.62
CA PHE A 201 18.19 5.30 -14.72
C PHE A 201 17.31 5.66 -13.52
N HIS A 202 17.84 6.47 -12.61
CA HIS A 202 17.10 6.94 -11.43
C HIS A 202 17.31 8.45 -11.19
N GLY A 203 16.52 9.03 -10.28
CA GLY A 203 16.57 10.47 -9.99
C GLY A 203 17.92 10.99 -9.47
N GLY A 204 18.79 10.10 -8.99
CA GLY A 204 20.15 10.44 -8.53
C GLY A 204 21.19 10.51 -9.64
N VAL A 205 20.87 10.09 -10.87
CA VAL A 205 21.79 10.21 -12.01
C VAL A 205 21.95 11.69 -12.39
N PRO A 206 23.20 12.20 -12.46
CA PRO A 206 23.51 13.56 -12.90
C PRO A 206 22.87 13.89 -14.26
N GLY A 207 22.42 15.13 -14.45
CA GLY A 207 21.64 15.52 -15.63
C GLY A 207 22.40 15.36 -16.96
N ASP A 208 23.71 15.55 -16.93
CA ASP A 208 24.67 15.43 -18.03
C ASP A 208 25.00 13.98 -18.40
N GLU A 209 24.86 13.03 -17.47
CA GLU A 209 25.07 11.59 -17.74
C GLU A 209 23.82 10.91 -18.32
N ARG A 210 22.63 11.49 -18.10
CA ARG A 210 21.35 10.91 -18.54
C ARG A 210 21.28 10.62 -20.05
N PRO A 211 21.72 11.52 -20.96
CA PRO A 211 21.71 11.24 -22.40
C PRO A 211 22.56 10.02 -22.74
N ALA A 212 23.75 9.88 -22.17
CA ALA A 212 24.65 8.76 -22.45
C ALA A 212 24.05 7.39 -22.08
N LEU A 213 23.27 7.31 -21.00
CA LEU A 213 22.55 6.08 -20.63
C LEU A 213 21.46 5.72 -21.65
N ILE A 214 20.76 6.73 -22.16
CA ILE A 214 19.70 6.56 -23.16
C ILE A 214 20.33 6.12 -24.48
N ASP A 215 21.39 6.81 -24.92
CA ASP A 215 22.11 6.51 -26.15
C ASP A 215 22.71 5.11 -26.11
N ARG A 216 23.34 4.72 -24.98
CA ARG A 216 23.82 3.35 -24.77
C ARG A 216 22.68 2.34 -24.93
N PHE A 217 21.51 2.58 -24.32
CA PHE A 217 20.39 1.66 -24.48
C PHE A 217 19.82 1.62 -25.89
N HIS A 218 19.89 2.70 -26.68
CA HIS A 218 19.47 2.66 -28.08
C HIS A 218 20.50 1.92 -28.95
N ASP A 219 21.76 2.32 -28.85
CA ASP A 219 22.80 2.05 -29.84
C ASP A 219 23.63 0.78 -29.56
N ASP A 220 23.80 0.41 -28.28
CA ASP A 220 24.56 -0.79 -27.90
C ASP A 220 23.65 -2.03 -27.97
N PRO A 221 23.90 -3.01 -28.87
CA PRO A 221 23.11 -4.23 -28.96
C PRO A 221 23.23 -5.12 -27.71
N GLN A 222 24.34 -5.02 -26.96
CA GLN A 222 24.52 -5.79 -25.72
C GLN A 222 23.77 -5.18 -24.54
N CYS A 223 23.41 -3.90 -24.60
CA CYS A 223 22.59 -3.24 -23.61
C CYS A 223 21.10 -3.53 -23.85
N ARG A 224 20.61 -4.65 -23.30
CA ARG A 224 19.27 -5.19 -23.55
C ARG A 224 18.22 -4.76 -22.52
N VAL A 225 18.65 -4.36 -21.31
CA VAL A 225 17.72 -4.04 -20.21
C VAL A 225 17.88 -2.58 -19.75
N PHE A 226 16.77 -1.83 -19.71
CA PHE A 226 16.72 -0.47 -19.16
C PHE A 226 15.97 -0.48 -17.83
N LEU A 227 16.69 -0.30 -16.72
CA LEU A 227 16.11 -0.24 -15.39
C LEU A 227 15.77 1.21 -15.05
N SER A 228 14.51 1.51 -14.73
CA SER A 228 14.08 2.90 -14.47
C SER A 228 13.20 3.05 -13.26
N THR A 229 13.42 4.12 -12.48
CA THR A 229 12.46 4.56 -11.45
C THR A 229 11.53 5.64 -11.96
N ASP A 230 10.39 5.83 -11.28
CA ASP A 230 9.42 6.88 -11.62
C ASP A 230 10.05 8.28 -11.66
N ALA A 231 10.97 8.55 -10.74
CA ALA A 231 11.68 9.83 -10.65
C ALA A 231 12.65 10.07 -11.82
N GLY A 232 13.12 9.01 -12.47
CA GLY A 232 13.94 9.08 -13.67
C GLY A 232 13.14 9.11 -14.98
N GLY A 233 11.92 8.58 -14.98
CA GLY A 233 11.15 8.34 -16.21
C GLY A 233 10.51 9.57 -16.87
N VAL A 234 10.61 10.78 -16.32
CA VAL A 234 9.92 11.96 -16.88
C VAL A 234 10.59 12.43 -18.17
N GLY A 235 9.89 12.28 -19.28
CA GLY A 235 10.33 12.79 -20.59
C GLY A 235 11.17 11.83 -21.43
N LEU A 236 11.38 10.58 -20.99
CA LEU A 236 12.14 9.59 -21.76
C LEU A 236 11.39 9.13 -23.03
N ASN A 237 12.15 8.95 -24.11
CA ASN A 237 11.70 8.42 -25.40
C ASN A 237 12.34 7.04 -25.62
N LEU A 238 11.63 5.96 -25.26
CA LEU A 238 12.17 4.59 -25.32
C LEU A 238 11.48 3.73 -26.39
N GLN A 239 10.52 4.30 -27.13
CA GLN A 239 9.67 3.59 -28.10
C GLN A 239 10.41 2.99 -29.30
N HIS A 240 11.62 3.45 -29.59
CA HIS A 240 12.40 2.95 -30.73
C HIS A 240 13.27 1.74 -30.37
N ALA A 241 13.70 1.65 -29.11
CA ALA A 241 14.53 0.55 -28.64
C ALA A 241 13.69 -0.62 -28.14
N ALA A 242 12.67 -0.37 -27.31
CA ALA A 242 11.95 -1.42 -26.61
C ALA A 242 10.53 -1.64 -27.15
N ALA A 243 10.06 -2.88 -27.01
CA ALA A 243 8.67 -3.27 -27.23
C ALA A 243 8.02 -3.89 -25.98
N THR A 244 8.82 -4.26 -24.98
CA THR A 244 8.33 -4.87 -23.74
C THR A 244 8.58 -3.95 -22.55
N VAL A 245 7.55 -3.76 -21.74
CA VAL A 245 7.60 -3.00 -20.48
C VAL A 245 7.26 -3.96 -19.34
N VAL A 246 8.13 -4.05 -18.35
CA VAL A 246 7.90 -4.84 -17.14
C VAL A 246 7.76 -3.91 -15.94
N ASN A 247 6.70 -4.06 -15.15
CA ASN A 247 6.53 -3.37 -13.88
C ASN A 247 6.75 -4.37 -12.75
N MET A 248 7.84 -4.19 -11.98
CA MET A 248 8.13 -5.02 -10.81
C MET A 248 7.17 -4.75 -9.65
N ASP A 249 6.64 -3.53 -9.61
CA ASP A 249 5.65 -3.07 -8.64
C ASP A 249 4.70 -2.07 -9.29
N LEU A 250 3.45 -2.07 -8.82
CA LEU A 250 2.41 -1.20 -9.32
C LEU A 250 2.28 0.07 -8.46
N PRO A 251 2.28 1.28 -9.05
CA PRO A 251 2.04 2.50 -8.31
C PRO A 251 0.56 2.60 -7.90
N TRP A 252 0.28 3.21 -6.74
CA TRP A 252 -1.09 3.50 -6.26
C TRP A 252 -1.91 4.43 -7.16
N ASN A 253 -1.22 5.13 -8.07
CA ASN A 253 -1.83 6.07 -9.00
C ASN A 253 -1.76 5.47 -10.43
N PRO A 254 -2.92 5.12 -11.04
CA PRO A 254 -2.97 4.62 -12.41
C PRO A 254 -2.31 5.54 -13.44
N ALA A 255 -2.34 6.85 -13.20
CA ALA A 255 -1.68 7.83 -14.07
C ALA A 255 -0.18 7.59 -14.17
N VAL A 256 0.47 7.20 -13.06
CA VAL A 256 1.91 6.91 -13.05
C VAL A 256 2.19 5.64 -13.84
N LEU A 257 1.37 4.60 -13.70
CA LEU A 257 1.49 3.36 -14.48
C LEU A 257 1.35 3.63 -15.99
N GLU A 258 0.33 4.37 -16.40
CA GLU A 258 0.14 4.74 -17.82
C GLU A 258 1.25 5.66 -18.34
N GLN A 259 1.85 6.49 -17.47
CA GLN A 259 3.04 7.28 -17.83
C GLN A 259 4.29 6.43 -18.03
N ARG A 260 4.48 5.34 -17.26
CA ARG A 260 5.56 4.36 -17.47
C ARG A 260 5.39 3.67 -18.82
N ILE A 261 4.21 3.11 -19.07
CA ILE A 261 3.88 2.43 -20.32
C ILE A 261 4.00 3.39 -21.51
N GLY A 262 3.56 4.64 -21.32
CA GLY A 262 3.66 5.70 -22.32
C GLY A 262 5.09 6.09 -22.73
N ARG A 263 6.14 5.62 -22.05
CA ARG A 263 7.54 5.80 -22.49
C ARG A 263 7.89 4.93 -23.70
N VAL A 264 7.22 3.79 -23.82
CA VAL A 264 7.39 2.81 -24.89
C VAL A 264 6.19 2.81 -25.84
N TYR A 265 4.98 2.81 -25.30
CA TYR A 265 3.74 2.84 -26.08
C TYR A 265 3.34 4.29 -26.44
N ARG A 266 3.95 4.84 -27.48
CA ARG A 266 3.71 6.22 -27.96
C ARG A 266 3.99 6.34 -29.46
N LEU A 267 3.62 7.48 -30.04
CA LEU A 267 3.87 7.79 -31.45
C LEU A 267 5.34 7.50 -31.81
N GLY A 268 5.52 6.77 -32.92
CA GLY A 268 6.83 6.29 -33.37
C GLY A 268 7.13 4.82 -33.03
N GLN A 269 6.34 4.21 -32.14
CA GLN A 269 6.38 2.76 -31.90
C GLN A 269 5.83 2.01 -33.12
N ARG A 270 6.53 0.96 -33.55
CA ARG A 270 6.16 0.11 -34.70
C ARG A 270 5.93 -1.35 -34.34
N LYS A 271 6.40 -1.78 -33.17
CA LYS A 271 6.26 -3.16 -32.66
C LYS A 271 5.08 -3.23 -31.69
N SER A 272 4.34 -4.32 -31.71
CA SER A 272 3.32 -4.59 -30.69
C SER A 272 3.94 -4.53 -29.30
N VAL A 273 3.30 -3.79 -28.40
CA VAL A 273 3.83 -3.54 -27.06
C VAL A 273 3.27 -4.54 -26.07
N GLN A 274 4.16 -5.23 -25.38
CA GLN A 274 3.80 -6.11 -24.27
C GLN A 274 4.06 -5.40 -22.95
N VAL A 275 3.05 -5.35 -22.08
CA VAL A 275 3.18 -4.86 -20.71
C VAL A 275 3.03 -6.05 -19.77
N VAL A 276 3.99 -6.26 -18.89
CA VAL A 276 3.98 -7.32 -17.89
C VAL A 276 4.00 -6.70 -16.50
N ASN A 277 2.97 -6.97 -15.71
CA ASN A 277 2.82 -6.46 -14.35
C ASN A 277 3.04 -7.58 -13.34
N PHE A 278 4.09 -7.48 -12.54
CA PHE A 278 4.34 -8.42 -11.46
C PHE A 278 3.53 -8.03 -10.22
N VAL A 279 2.82 -9.00 -9.66
CA VAL A 279 1.96 -8.81 -8.49
C VAL A 279 2.21 -9.95 -7.51
N ALA A 280 2.54 -9.63 -6.27
CA ALA A 280 2.67 -10.65 -5.24
C ALA A 280 1.29 -11.17 -4.80
N GLN A 281 1.07 -12.48 -4.90
CA GLN A 281 -0.21 -13.14 -4.60
C GLN A 281 -0.49 -13.19 -3.09
N GLY A 282 -1.74 -12.96 -2.70
CA GLY A 282 -2.19 -12.96 -1.31
C GLY A 282 -1.65 -11.75 -0.53
N THR A 283 -1.32 -10.66 -1.22
CA THR A 283 -0.65 -9.50 -0.60
C THR A 283 -1.38 -8.19 -0.82
N ILE A 284 -0.78 -7.13 -0.27
CA ILE A 284 -1.18 -5.75 -0.51
C ILE A 284 -1.24 -5.39 -2.00
N GLU A 285 -0.37 -5.95 -2.83
CA GLU A 285 -0.33 -5.63 -4.26
C GLU A 285 -1.51 -6.22 -5.03
N GLU A 286 -1.95 -7.43 -4.67
CA GLU A 286 -3.11 -8.05 -5.29
C GLU A 286 -4.39 -7.26 -4.98
N GLY A 287 -4.59 -6.87 -3.72
CA GLY A 287 -5.71 -5.99 -3.37
C GLY A 287 -5.61 -4.60 -4.02
N MET A 288 -4.42 -4.12 -4.37
CA MET A 288 -4.29 -2.85 -5.12
C MET A 288 -4.87 -2.95 -6.53
N LEU A 289 -4.96 -4.13 -7.14
CA LEU A 289 -5.51 -4.29 -8.49
C LEU A 289 -6.98 -3.87 -8.57
N SER A 290 -7.80 -4.25 -7.58
CA SER A 290 -9.22 -3.85 -7.52
C SER A 290 -9.36 -2.32 -7.40
N VAL A 291 -8.52 -1.70 -6.57
CA VAL A 291 -8.48 -0.25 -6.37
C VAL A 291 -8.07 0.48 -7.66
N LEU A 292 -7.09 -0.05 -8.39
CA LEU A 292 -6.64 0.52 -9.67
C LEU A 292 -7.74 0.42 -10.74
N ALA A 293 -8.45 -0.72 -10.81
CA ALA A 293 -9.57 -0.91 -11.71
C ALA A 293 -10.71 0.08 -11.42
N PHE A 294 -11.07 0.25 -10.15
CA PHE A 294 -12.09 1.21 -9.71
C PHE A 294 -11.71 2.67 -10.02
N LYS A 295 -10.45 3.05 -9.83
CA LYS A 295 -10.01 4.41 -10.21
C LYS A 295 -10.04 4.64 -11.71
N LYS A 296 -9.78 3.61 -12.53
CA LYS A 296 -9.81 3.73 -14.00
C LYS A 296 -11.22 4.03 -14.51
N SER A 297 -12.26 3.44 -13.93
CA SER A 297 -13.66 3.73 -14.32
C SER A 297 -14.08 5.17 -13.97
N LEU A 298 -13.65 5.70 -12.83
CA LEU A 298 -13.82 7.11 -12.43
C LEU A 298 -13.33 8.09 -13.51
N PHE A 299 -12.14 7.87 -14.08
CA PHE A 299 -11.58 8.77 -15.10
C PHE A 299 -12.34 8.72 -16.42
N ALA A 300 -12.81 7.52 -16.81
CA ALA A 300 -13.60 7.34 -18.01
C ALA A 300 -14.98 8.04 -17.90
N GLY A 301 -15.57 8.11 -16.70
CA GLY A 301 -16.79 8.87 -16.45
C GLY A 301 -16.63 10.38 -16.69
N VAL A 302 -15.56 10.99 -16.17
CA VAL A 302 -15.42 12.47 -16.17
C VAL A 302 -15.11 13.07 -17.54
N LEU A 303 -14.17 12.46 -18.27
CA LEU A 303 -13.55 13.11 -19.43
C LEU A 303 -13.93 12.47 -20.76
N ASP A 304 -14.64 11.35 -20.71
CA ASP A 304 -14.72 10.38 -21.79
C ASP A 304 -16.17 9.96 -22.12
N GLY A 305 -17.16 10.63 -21.51
CA GLY A 305 -18.58 10.34 -21.69
C GLY A 305 -19.01 8.99 -21.11
N GLY A 306 -18.26 8.46 -20.13
CA GLY A 306 -18.63 7.27 -19.37
C GLY A 306 -19.74 7.54 -18.34
N GLU A 307 -19.94 6.63 -17.39
CA GLU A 307 -21.00 6.76 -16.38
C GLU A 307 -20.99 8.13 -15.67
N SER A 308 -22.13 8.84 -15.74
CA SER A 308 -22.30 10.21 -15.25
C SER A 308 -22.27 10.35 -13.73
N GLU A 309 -22.38 9.23 -13.02
CA GLU A 309 -22.37 9.16 -11.57
C GLU A 309 -21.28 8.20 -11.11
N VAL A 310 -20.41 8.67 -10.21
CA VAL A 310 -19.42 7.80 -9.61
C VAL A 310 -19.39 8.00 -8.11
N PHE A 311 -19.79 6.96 -7.38
CA PHE A 311 -19.87 6.98 -5.92
C PHE A 311 -18.50 6.69 -5.32
N LEU A 312 -18.03 7.62 -4.51
CA LEU A 312 -16.85 7.53 -3.69
C LEU A 312 -17.23 7.18 -2.24
N GLN A 313 -17.43 5.93 -1.82
CA GLN A 313 -17.70 5.68 -0.39
C GLN A 313 -16.50 6.06 0.52
N GLY A 314 -16.59 7.13 1.33
CA GLY A 314 -15.58 7.50 2.35
C GLY A 314 -14.60 8.66 2.03
N THR A 315 -13.97 9.25 3.07
CA THR A 315 -12.84 10.21 2.97
C THR A 315 -11.61 9.62 2.27
N ARG A 316 -10.68 10.43 1.73
CA ARG A 316 -9.41 9.91 1.16
C ARG A 316 -8.63 8.99 2.12
N LEU A 317 -8.57 9.37 3.39
CA LEU A 317 -7.92 8.54 4.41
C LEU A 317 -8.80 7.34 4.77
N SER A 318 -10.11 7.51 4.96
CA SER A 318 -10.99 6.37 5.25
C SER A 318 -11.10 5.39 4.11
N LYS A 319 -11.06 5.82 2.85
CA LYS A 319 -10.97 5.01 1.64
C LYS A 319 -9.64 4.37 1.44
N PHE A 320 -8.56 5.10 1.75
CA PHE A 320 -7.26 4.48 1.81
C PHE A 320 -7.28 3.40 2.90
N MET A 321 -7.93 3.67 4.03
CA MET A 321 -8.09 2.72 5.13
C MET A 321 -9.11 1.62 4.84
N GLU A 322 -10.14 1.85 4.03
CA GLU A 322 -11.17 0.90 3.61
C GLU A 322 -10.63 0.05 2.47
N ALA A 323 -9.89 0.63 1.51
CA ALA A 323 -9.15 -0.11 0.51
C ALA A 323 -8.03 -0.90 1.17
N VAL A 324 -7.29 -0.33 2.11
CA VAL A 324 -6.30 -1.07 2.90
C VAL A 324 -6.99 -2.12 3.75
N ASP A 325 -8.18 -1.89 4.30
CA ASP A 325 -8.96 -2.90 5.05
C ASP A 325 -9.56 -3.97 4.14
N GLU A 326 -9.97 -3.65 2.92
CA GLU A 326 -10.43 -4.59 1.90
C GLU A 326 -9.25 -5.47 1.44
N VAL A 327 -8.12 -4.83 1.14
CA VAL A 327 -6.86 -5.48 0.78
C VAL A 327 -6.35 -6.35 1.93
N THR A 328 -6.34 -5.85 3.17
CA THR A 328 -5.84 -6.59 4.34
C THR A 328 -6.85 -7.57 4.93
N GLY A 329 -8.14 -7.38 4.65
CA GLY A 329 -9.23 -8.28 5.03
C GLY A 329 -9.34 -9.47 4.09
N ALA A 330 -9.12 -9.27 2.79
CA ALA A 330 -9.03 -10.34 1.79
C ALA A 330 -7.81 -11.26 2.00
N MET A 331 -6.74 -10.76 2.65
CA MET A 331 -5.58 -11.56 3.07
C MET A 331 -5.89 -12.57 4.19
N GLY A 332 -7.07 -12.50 4.82
CA GLY A 332 -7.45 -13.33 5.97
C GLY A 332 -8.18 -14.63 5.65
N THR A 333 -8.45 -14.94 4.37
CA THR A 333 -9.18 -16.14 3.95
C THR A 333 -8.42 -16.88 2.86
N ALA A 334 -7.36 -17.59 3.23
CA ALA A 334 -6.75 -18.60 2.37
C ALA A 334 -6.48 -19.86 3.21
N GLU A 335 -7.34 -20.86 2.99
CA GLU A 335 -7.13 -22.31 3.13
C GLU A 335 -6.79 -22.87 4.52
N SER A 336 -7.84 -23.14 5.31
CA SER A 336 -7.87 -24.37 6.10
C SER A 336 -8.41 -25.49 5.21
N GLU A 337 -7.52 -26.34 4.70
CA GLU A 337 -7.88 -27.59 4.05
C GLU A 337 -8.69 -28.46 5.02
N GLU A 338 -9.95 -28.74 4.67
CA GLU A 338 -10.74 -29.77 5.32
C GLU A 338 -10.24 -31.16 4.87
N PRO A 339 -9.88 -32.08 5.77
CA PRO A 339 -9.64 -33.45 5.37
C PRO A 339 -10.99 -34.15 5.13
N ALA A 340 -11.02 -34.91 4.03
CA ALA A 340 -12.13 -35.70 3.56
C ALA A 340 -12.78 -36.57 4.66
N THR A 341 -14.10 -36.53 4.71
CA THR A 341 -14.94 -37.42 5.51
C THR A 341 -15.11 -38.74 4.77
N ASP A 342 -14.69 -39.83 5.40
CA ASP A 342 -15.00 -41.20 4.98
C ASP A 342 -15.94 -41.81 6.02
N GLU A 343 -17.12 -42.22 5.57
CA GLU A 343 -18.20 -42.75 6.38
C GLU A 343 -17.87 -44.16 6.89
N ARG A 344 -18.14 -44.43 8.17
CA ARG A 344 -18.64 -45.73 8.67
C ARG A 344 -19.26 -45.61 10.06
N GLU A 345 -20.50 -46.07 10.14
CA GLU A 345 -21.39 -46.17 11.30
C GLU A 345 -20.88 -47.17 12.37
N LEU A 346 -21.11 -46.87 13.66
CA LEU A 346 -22.07 -47.56 14.56
C LEU A 346 -21.69 -47.47 16.05
N ALA A 347 -22.75 -47.23 16.84
CA ALA A 347 -23.01 -47.70 18.21
C ALA A 347 -22.52 -46.89 19.44
N SER A 348 -23.54 -46.40 20.15
CA SER A 348 -23.70 -46.08 21.58
C SER A 348 -22.64 -46.58 22.58
N SER A 349 -22.25 -45.75 23.54
CA SER A 349 -22.84 -45.69 24.90
C SER A 349 -21.95 -44.85 25.84
N ASP A 350 -22.60 -44.17 26.79
CA ASP A 350 -22.04 -43.38 27.87
C ASP A 350 -20.90 -44.06 28.66
N GLU A 351 -19.85 -43.31 29.00
CA GLU A 351 -19.55 -42.78 30.35
C GLU A 351 -18.03 -42.49 30.53
N ALA A 352 -17.76 -41.25 30.98
CA ALA A 352 -16.67 -40.83 31.86
C ALA A 352 -15.17 -40.96 31.43
N GLN A 353 -14.54 -39.77 31.45
CA GLN A 353 -13.23 -39.50 32.10
C GLN A 353 -11.96 -39.50 31.22
N ALA A 354 -11.58 -38.31 30.74
CA ALA A 354 -10.22 -37.73 30.85
C ALA A 354 -10.14 -36.39 30.08
N ALA A 355 -10.34 -35.27 30.77
CA ALA A 355 -10.09 -33.95 30.22
C ALA A 355 -8.58 -33.69 30.18
N ALA A 356 -8.02 -33.58 28.97
CA ALA A 356 -6.67 -33.08 28.75
C ALA A 356 -6.65 -31.55 28.85
N THR A 357 -5.92 -31.07 29.85
CA THR A 357 -5.68 -29.70 30.27
C THR A 357 -5.03 -28.87 29.16
N ARG A 358 -5.68 -27.80 28.70
CA ARG A 358 -4.99 -26.65 28.09
C ARG A 358 -4.77 -25.62 29.20
N LEU A 359 -3.52 -25.40 29.55
CA LEU A 359 -3.09 -24.37 30.50
C LEU A 359 -3.42 -22.98 29.92
N ASP A 360 -4.23 -22.21 30.65
CA ASP A 360 -4.46 -20.79 30.38
C ASP A 360 -3.23 -19.98 30.87
N PRO A 361 -2.44 -19.36 29.98
CA PRO A 361 -1.22 -18.64 30.34
C PRO A 361 -1.47 -17.38 31.20
N TRP A 362 -2.73 -16.96 31.35
CA TRP A 362 -3.11 -15.79 32.16
C TRP A 362 -3.62 -16.15 33.56
N ALA A 363 -3.87 -17.44 33.84
CA ALA A 363 -4.37 -17.90 35.15
C ALA A 363 -3.52 -17.41 36.35
N PRO A 364 -2.16 -17.41 36.30
CA PRO A 364 -1.35 -16.94 37.42
C PRO A 364 -1.52 -15.44 37.70
N LEU A 365 -1.84 -14.66 36.67
CA LEU A 365 -1.99 -13.20 36.74
C LEU A 365 -3.38 -12.82 37.28
N VAL A 366 -4.40 -13.61 36.92
CA VAL A 366 -5.76 -13.50 37.47
C VAL A 366 -5.77 -13.90 38.95
N ASP A 367 -5.08 -14.98 39.32
CA ASP A 367 -4.97 -15.41 40.72
C ASP A 367 -4.20 -14.39 41.59
N ALA A 368 -3.14 -13.79 41.04
CA ALA A 368 -2.43 -12.70 41.72
C ALA A 368 -3.31 -11.45 41.93
N GLY A 369 -4.14 -11.12 40.93
CA GLY A 369 -5.11 -10.02 41.03
C GLY A 369 -6.24 -10.27 42.03
N LEU A 370 -6.76 -11.50 42.06
CA LEU A 370 -7.79 -11.92 43.02
C LEU A 370 -7.25 -12.00 44.46
N GLY A 371 -5.99 -12.42 44.63
CA GLY A 371 -5.32 -12.40 45.94
C GLY A 371 -5.15 -10.99 46.49
N LEU A 372 -4.79 -10.02 45.65
CA LEU A 372 -4.71 -8.61 46.03
C LEU A 372 -6.08 -8.06 46.45
N LEU A 373 -7.14 -8.40 45.71
CA LEU A 373 -8.53 -8.01 46.03
C LEU A 373 -9.04 -8.66 47.31
N GLN A 374 -8.67 -9.91 47.59
CA GLN A 374 -9.02 -10.59 48.86
C GLN A 374 -8.32 -9.97 50.07
N VAL A 375 -7.05 -9.56 49.92
CA VAL A 375 -6.32 -8.87 51.00
C VAL A 375 -6.90 -7.47 51.27
N LEU A 376 -7.36 -6.78 50.23
CA LEU A 376 -8.02 -5.47 50.34
C LEU A 376 -9.43 -5.56 50.95
N THR A 377 -10.15 -6.66 50.68
CA THR A 377 -11.52 -6.87 51.19
C THR A 377 -11.54 -7.43 52.60
N GLN A 378 -10.56 -8.24 53.01
CA GLN A 378 -10.47 -8.78 54.38
C GLN A 378 -10.04 -7.78 55.45
N ARG A 379 -9.39 -6.66 55.08
CA ARG A 379 -8.90 -5.67 56.06
C ARG A 379 -9.90 -4.57 56.45
N GLY A 380 -11.07 -4.51 55.81
CA GLY A 380 -12.08 -3.49 56.10
C GLY A 380 -11.60 -2.06 55.89
N ALA A 381 -12.52 -1.09 55.97
CA ALA A 381 -12.27 0.32 55.66
C ALA A 381 -11.19 1.00 56.54
N ASP A 382 -10.77 0.39 57.65
CA ASP A 382 -9.69 0.91 58.51
C ASP A 382 -8.28 0.59 57.99
N GLY A 383 -8.15 -0.32 57.00
CA GLY A 383 -6.85 -0.70 56.42
C GLY A 383 -6.27 0.28 55.39
N LEU A 384 -7.07 1.25 54.92
CA LEU A 384 -6.65 2.22 53.88
C LEU A 384 -5.92 3.45 54.45
N GLY A 385 -5.96 3.66 55.77
CA GLY A 385 -5.28 4.78 56.43
C GLY A 385 -3.75 4.78 56.28
N GLY A 386 -3.14 3.61 56.09
CA GLY A 386 -1.68 3.48 55.93
C GLY A 386 -1.14 3.83 54.54
N LEU A 387 -1.99 3.87 53.51
CA LEU A 387 -1.61 4.14 52.11
C LEU A 387 -2.03 5.54 51.64
N GLY A 388 -2.67 6.33 52.50
CA GLY A 388 -3.18 7.66 52.17
C GLY A 388 -4.22 7.69 51.06
N ALA A 389 -4.80 6.53 50.73
CA ALA A 389 -5.75 6.38 49.64
C ALA A 389 -7.18 6.73 50.09
N SER A 390 -7.86 7.62 49.38
CA SER A 390 -9.24 8.02 49.66
C SER A 390 -10.17 7.69 48.49
N ILE A 391 -11.44 7.39 48.79
CA ILE A 391 -12.47 7.20 47.78
C ILE A 391 -13.31 8.49 47.74
N GLU A 392 -13.26 9.21 46.63
CA GLU A 392 -14.05 10.42 46.38
C GLU A 392 -15.14 10.12 45.35
N ARG A 393 -16.36 10.60 45.60
CA ARG A 393 -17.48 10.43 44.67
C ARG A 393 -17.56 11.64 43.76
N ASP A 394 -17.42 11.43 42.46
CA ASP A 394 -17.44 12.51 41.47
C ASP A 394 -18.85 13.12 41.39
N PRO A 395 -19.03 14.41 41.71
CA PRO A 395 -20.33 15.06 41.74
C PRO A 395 -20.99 15.22 40.36
N GLN A 396 -20.26 15.05 39.24
CA GLN A 396 -20.85 15.12 37.89
C GLN A 396 -21.24 13.76 37.33
N SER A 397 -20.49 12.70 37.63
CA SER A 397 -20.74 11.35 37.08
C SER A 397 -21.37 10.37 38.08
N GLY A 398 -21.38 10.70 39.38
CA GLY A 398 -21.93 9.87 40.46
C GLY A 398 -21.10 8.62 40.78
N ARG A 399 -19.95 8.43 40.12
CA ARG A 399 -19.07 7.28 40.27
C ARG A 399 -18.04 7.49 41.38
N ASP A 400 -17.75 6.41 42.10
CA ASP A 400 -16.73 6.40 43.16
C ASP A 400 -15.34 6.25 42.53
N MET A 401 -14.42 7.13 42.90
CA MET A 401 -13.07 7.20 42.35
C MET A 401 -12.03 7.04 43.47
N LEU A 402 -11.15 6.05 43.34
CA LEU A 402 -10.08 5.77 44.30
C LEU A 402 -8.85 6.61 43.98
N LYS A 403 -8.43 7.45 44.92
CA LYS A 403 -7.30 8.38 44.81
C LYS A 403 -6.18 7.85 45.70
N VAL A 404 -5.09 7.35 45.12
CA VAL A 404 -3.94 6.83 45.85
C VAL A 404 -2.75 7.79 45.67
N PRO A 405 -2.13 8.31 46.75
CA PRO A 405 -0.96 9.15 46.64
C PRO A 405 0.24 8.34 46.15
N LEU A 406 0.99 8.91 45.21
CA LEU A 406 2.19 8.27 44.68
C LEU A 406 3.27 8.18 45.77
N PRO A 407 3.87 7.00 45.98
CA PRO A 407 4.95 6.85 46.96
C PRO A 407 6.20 7.59 46.51
N GLN A 408 7.08 7.93 47.46
CA GLN A 408 8.32 8.65 47.18
C GLN A 408 9.16 7.92 46.10
N PRO A 409 9.90 8.66 45.24
CA PRO A 409 10.58 8.09 44.08
C PRO A 409 11.50 6.89 44.41
N GLN A 410 12.09 6.88 45.60
CA GLN A 410 12.96 5.80 46.08
C GLN A 410 12.21 4.48 46.30
N THR A 411 10.93 4.52 46.69
CA THR A 411 10.09 3.33 46.85
C THR A 411 9.67 2.77 45.50
N VAL A 412 9.38 3.65 44.52
CA VAL A 412 9.09 3.26 43.12
C VAL A 412 10.31 2.55 42.51
N GLN A 413 11.52 3.04 42.81
CA GLN A 413 12.76 2.47 42.32
C GLN A 413 13.05 1.08 42.93
N ARG A 414 12.81 0.89 44.23
CA ARG A 414 12.91 -0.44 44.87
C ARG A 414 11.89 -1.43 44.32
N LEU A 415 10.69 -0.97 43.99
CA LEU A 415 9.63 -1.80 43.40
C LEU A 415 9.98 -2.20 41.95
N ALA A 416 10.59 -1.28 41.20
CA ALA A 416 11.12 -1.58 39.87
C ALA A 416 12.32 -2.54 39.90
N GLU A 417 13.22 -2.42 40.89
CA GLU A 417 14.33 -3.35 41.10
C GLU A 417 13.85 -4.75 41.50
N ALA A 418 12.85 -4.84 42.37
CA ALA A 418 12.25 -6.12 42.76
C ALA A 418 11.56 -6.83 41.58
N LEU A 419 10.82 -6.09 40.74
CA LEU A 419 10.22 -6.62 39.52
C LEU A 419 11.28 -6.99 38.47
N GLY A 420 12.38 -6.25 38.42
CA GLY A 420 13.54 -6.56 37.59
C GLY A 420 14.22 -7.88 38.00
N GLY A 421 14.36 -8.13 39.30
CA GLY A 421 14.90 -9.39 39.82
C GLY A 421 14.04 -10.61 39.46
N LEU A 422 12.71 -10.47 39.57
CA LEU A 422 11.75 -11.50 39.20
C LEU A 422 11.77 -11.84 37.70
N LEU A 423 12.00 -10.84 36.85
CA LEU A 423 12.17 -11.02 35.39
C LEU A 423 13.50 -11.71 35.03
N VAL A 424 14.54 -11.54 35.84
CA VAL A 424 15.82 -12.23 35.65
C VAL A 424 15.72 -13.70 36.07
N GLU A 425 15.03 -14.00 37.18
CA GLU A 425 14.76 -15.39 37.59
C GLU A 425 13.88 -16.14 36.56
N LEU A 426 12.87 -15.47 36.00
CA LEU A 426 12.03 -16.04 34.95
C LEU A 426 12.79 -16.31 33.64
N ARG A 427 13.86 -15.56 33.34
CA ARG A 427 14.75 -15.82 32.19
C ARG A 427 15.76 -16.92 32.45
N ALA A 428 16.14 -17.17 33.70
CA ALA A 428 17.10 -18.22 34.07
C ALA A 428 16.46 -19.62 34.12
N GLY A 429 15.14 -19.73 34.32
CA GLY A 429 14.40 -21.00 34.39
C GLY A 429 14.05 -21.65 33.04
N GLY A 430 14.37 -21.03 31.91
CA GLY A 430 14.02 -21.51 30.55
C GLY A 430 15.13 -22.28 29.86
N ARG A 431 15.64 -23.36 30.47
CA ARG A 431 16.36 -24.43 29.76
C ARG A 431 15.94 -25.78 30.34
N LEU A 432 15.02 -26.45 29.66
CA LEU A 432 14.96 -27.89 29.40
C LEU A 432 13.84 -28.16 28.40
#